data_AF-A0A2U2AJ74-F1
#
_entry.id   AF-A0A2U2AJ74-F1
#
_cell.length_a   1.000
_cell.length_b   1.000
_cell.length_c   1.000
_cell.angle_alpha   90.00
_cell.angle_beta   90.00
_cell.angle_gamma   90.00
#
_symmetry.space_group_name_H-M   'P 1'
#
loop_
_entity.id
_entity.type
_entity.pdbx_description
1 polymer ?
#
loop_
_entity_poly.entity_id
_entity_poly.type
_entity_poly.pdbx_seq_one_letter_code
_entity_poly.pdbx_strand_id
1 'polypeptide(L)'
;MGEMMQNRLTDQLKRLLFVATLLSPISLAVADADLKQENLLGAKFSAIYHAKGQIGRPYLFGGTDPNRGFDCSGLIQYAYKNAGISLPRDTRSQYRYAKRTDKPEPGDLVFFITNGKSISHAGIYIGDNQMIHAPSSGKRVEITRFDTPYWQQRFYGYGKL
;
A
#
# COMPACT_ATOMS: atom_id res chain seq x y z
N MET A 1 49.91 -41.96 12.00
CA MET A 1 49.35 -41.10 10.91
C MET A 1 47.86 -41.31 10.65
N GLY A 2 47.13 -42.14 11.44
CA GLY A 2 45.71 -42.46 11.22
C GLY A 2 44.70 -41.71 12.11
N GLU A 3 45.08 -41.25 13.31
CA GLU A 3 44.15 -40.55 14.23
C GLU A 3 43.82 -39.11 13.80
N MET A 4 44.74 -38.44 13.10
CA MET A 4 44.59 -37.02 12.73
C MET A 4 43.64 -36.80 11.52
N MET A 5 43.22 -37.88 10.84
CA MET A 5 42.32 -37.83 9.68
C MET A 5 40.84 -38.12 10.05
N GLN A 6 40.60 -38.82 11.16
CA GLN A 6 39.24 -39.16 11.65
C GLN A 6 38.54 -37.96 12.32
N ASN A 7 39.30 -37.05 12.95
CA ASN A 7 38.75 -35.83 13.57
C ASN A 7 38.31 -34.76 12.54
N ARG A 8 38.95 -34.69 11.37
CA ARG A 8 38.53 -33.73 10.32
C ARG A 8 37.25 -34.16 9.63
N LEU A 9 37.04 -35.46 9.42
CA LEU A 9 35.82 -35.98 8.81
C LEU A 9 34.61 -35.84 9.76
N THR A 10 34.80 -36.06 11.05
CA THR A 10 33.73 -35.87 12.05
C THR A 10 33.38 -34.38 12.25
N ASP A 11 34.35 -33.46 12.19
CA ASP A 11 34.06 -32.02 12.25
C ASP A 11 33.43 -31.46 10.96
N GLN A 12 33.82 -31.97 9.78
CA GLN A 12 33.21 -31.58 8.50
C GLN A 12 31.78 -32.13 8.38
N LEU A 13 31.52 -33.35 8.86
CA LEU A 13 30.18 -33.93 8.90
C LEU A 13 29.29 -33.28 9.97
N LYS A 14 29.85 -32.87 11.13
CA LYS A 14 29.13 -32.06 12.13
C LYS A 14 28.81 -30.66 11.62
N ARG A 15 29.69 -30.03 10.84
CA ARG A 15 29.43 -28.75 10.15
C ARG A 15 28.41 -28.88 9.03
N LEU A 16 28.42 -29.99 8.28
CA LEU A 16 27.39 -30.27 7.26
C LEU A 16 26.03 -30.58 7.87
N LEU A 17 25.96 -31.27 9.02
CA LEU A 17 24.71 -31.49 9.75
C LEU A 17 24.14 -30.21 10.39
N PHE A 18 24.99 -29.22 10.69
CA PHE A 18 24.55 -27.91 11.20
C PHE A 18 23.88 -27.04 10.12
N VAL A 19 24.19 -27.26 8.85
CA VAL A 19 23.52 -26.59 7.71
C VAL A 19 22.16 -27.25 7.41
N ALA A 20 21.97 -28.52 7.76
CA ALA A 20 20.74 -29.27 7.50
C ALA A 20 19.69 -29.21 8.65
N THR A 21 19.96 -28.51 9.75
CA THR A 21 19.07 -28.42 10.94
C THR A 21 18.65 -26.99 11.29
N LEU A 22 18.48 -26.12 10.29
CA LEU A 22 17.88 -24.78 10.47
C LEU A 22 16.66 -24.53 9.58
N LEU A 23 15.88 -25.56 9.25
CA LEU A 23 14.42 -25.39 9.19
C LEU A 23 13.87 -25.33 10.62
N SER A 24 14.39 -24.39 11.39
CA SER A 24 13.68 -23.90 12.57
C SER A 24 12.41 -23.22 12.06
N PRO A 25 11.29 -23.23 12.83
CA PRO A 25 10.07 -22.53 12.46
C PRO A 25 10.29 -21.04 12.15
N ILE A 26 11.42 -20.47 12.59
CA ILE A 26 11.83 -19.08 12.33
C ILE A 26 12.14 -18.85 10.84
N SER A 27 12.87 -19.75 10.17
CA SER A 27 13.24 -19.56 8.75
C SER A 27 12.03 -19.57 7.82
N LEU A 28 11.01 -20.36 8.16
CA LEU A 28 9.76 -20.43 7.40
C LEU A 28 8.89 -19.19 7.64
N ALA A 29 8.75 -18.74 8.89
CA ALA A 29 8.00 -17.53 9.22
C ALA A 29 8.60 -16.25 8.62
N VAL A 30 9.93 -16.18 8.51
CA VAL A 30 10.62 -15.06 7.84
C VAL A 30 10.32 -15.07 6.32
N ALA A 31 10.38 -16.23 5.67
CA ALA A 31 10.02 -16.34 4.25
C ALA A 31 8.55 -15.98 3.96
N ASP A 32 7.62 -16.36 4.84
CA ASP A 32 6.20 -15.99 4.72
C ASP A 32 5.99 -14.47 4.86
N ALA A 33 6.73 -13.82 5.77
CA ALA A 33 6.68 -12.36 5.93
C ALA A 33 7.23 -11.63 4.69
N ASP A 34 8.33 -12.12 4.13
CA ASP A 34 8.93 -11.57 2.92
C ASP A 34 8.00 -11.72 1.71
N LEU A 35 7.41 -12.90 1.50
CA LEU A 35 6.42 -13.13 0.44
C LEU A 35 5.19 -12.25 0.59
N LYS A 36 4.72 -12.03 1.83
CA LYS A 36 3.59 -11.15 2.10
C LYS A 36 3.94 -9.69 1.82
N GLN A 37 5.16 -9.27 2.12
CA GLN A 37 5.64 -7.92 1.86
C GLN A 37 5.82 -7.66 0.36
N GLU A 38 6.40 -8.61 -0.39
CA GLU A 38 6.52 -8.56 -1.86
C GLU A 38 5.15 -8.50 -2.54
N ASN A 39 4.21 -9.35 -2.12
CA ASN A 39 2.84 -9.33 -2.63
C ASN A 39 2.13 -8.00 -2.34
N LEU A 40 2.35 -7.43 -1.15
CA LEU A 40 1.78 -6.15 -0.77
C LEU A 40 2.38 -4.99 -1.59
N LEU A 41 3.70 -4.99 -1.79
CA LEU A 41 4.38 -3.99 -2.61
C LEU A 41 3.90 -4.07 -4.07
N GLY A 42 3.76 -5.28 -4.61
CA GLY A 42 3.14 -5.53 -5.91
C GLY A 42 1.71 -4.99 -6.00
N ALA A 43 0.90 -5.21 -4.97
CA ALA A 43 -0.47 -4.68 -4.91
C ALA A 43 -0.50 -3.14 -4.87
N LYS A 44 0.40 -2.49 -4.12
CA LYS A 44 0.51 -1.02 -4.07
C LYS A 44 0.84 -0.42 -5.44
N PHE A 45 1.84 -0.96 -6.13
CA PHE A 45 2.20 -0.49 -7.48
C PHE A 45 1.10 -0.77 -8.51
N SER A 46 0.44 -1.93 -8.41
CA SER A 46 -0.72 -2.25 -9.25
C SER A 46 -1.88 -1.26 -9.02
N ALA A 47 -2.18 -0.92 -7.77
CA ALA A 47 -3.21 0.07 -7.44
C ALA A 47 -2.86 1.45 -8.04
N ILE A 48 -1.61 1.90 -7.92
CA ILE A 48 -1.15 3.14 -8.56
C ILE A 48 -1.33 3.07 -10.08
N TYR A 49 -0.96 1.96 -10.72
CA TYR A 49 -1.12 1.77 -12.17
C TYR A 49 -2.59 1.90 -12.59
N HIS A 50 -3.50 1.20 -11.91
CA HIS A 50 -4.93 1.27 -12.20
C HIS A 50 -5.52 2.66 -11.96
N ALA A 51 -5.08 3.36 -10.91
CA ALA A 51 -5.51 4.73 -10.62
C ALA A 51 -5.00 5.74 -11.66
N LYS A 52 -3.73 5.62 -12.10
CA LYS A 52 -3.17 6.45 -13.19
C LYS A 52 -3.95 6.26 -14.49
N GLY A 53 -4.39 5.04 -14.79
CA GLY A 53 -5.24 4.76 -15.95
C GLY A 53 -6.61 5.46 -15.92
N GLN A 54 -7.02 6.03 -14.79
CA GLN A 54 -8.26 6.78 -14.65
C GLN A 54 -8.08 8.30 -14.73
N ILE A 55 -6.85 8.82 -14.90
CA ILE A 55 -6.61 10.26 -15.04
C ILE A 55 -7.47 10.83 -16.17
N GLY A 56 -8.12 11.96 -15.91
CA GLY A 56 -9.04 12.61 -16.85
C GLY A 56 -10.49 12.12 -16.76
N ARG A 57 -10.79 11.02 -16.06
CA ARG A 57 -12.18 10.59 -15.82
C ARG A 57 -12.91 11.59 -14.92
N PRO A 58 -14.21 11.87 -15.17
CA PRO A 58 -14.93 12.87 -14.40
C PRO A 58 -15.11 12.45 -12.95
N TYR A 59 -15.16 13.43 -12.06
CA TYR A 59 -15.68 13.21 -10.72
C TYR A 59 -17.19 12.93 -10.78
N LEU A 60 -17.64 11.93 -10.05
CA LEU A 60 -19.05 11.62 -9.84
C LEU A 60 -19.26 11.25 -8.38
N PHE A 61 -20.11 11.98 -7.65
CA PHE A 61 -20.45 11.63 -6.27
C PHE A 61 -21.08 10.24 -6.22
N GLY A 62 -20.56 9.34 -5.37
CA GLY A 62 -20.97 7.95 -5.32
C GLY A 62 -20.35 7.08 -6.43
N GLY A 63 -19.61 7.64 -7.39
CA GLY A 63 -19.06 6.95 -8.54
C GLY A 63 -17.95 5.96 -8.19
N THR A 64 -17.96 4.80 -8.85
CA THR A 64 -17.03 3.67 -8.63
C THR A 64 -16.60 2.99 -9.92
N ASP A 65 -16.91 3.57 -11.09
CA ASP A 65 -16.77 2.89 -12.38
C ASP A 65 -16.11 3.79 -13.45
N PRO A 66 -15.14 3.26 -14.24
CA PRO A 66 -14.43 3.99 -15.28
C PRO A 66 -15.30 4.69 -16.33
N ASN A 67 -16.47 4.14 -16.66
CA ASN A 67 -17.34 4.68 -17.71
C ASN A 67 -18.16 5.86 -17.20
N ARG A 68 -18.49 5.88 -15.91
CA ARG A 68 -19.33 6.92 -15.30
C ARG A 68 -18.53 7.99 -14.57
N GLY A 69 -17.38 7.63 -14.01
CA GLY A 69 -16.57 8.48 -13.15
C GLY A 69 -16.50 7.98 -11.71
N PHE A 70 -15.73 8.70 -10.91
CA PHE A 70 -15.35 8.30 -9.56
C PHE A 70 -15.59 9.42 -8.55
N ASP A 71 -15.90 9.06 -7.30
CA ASP A 71 -15.52 9.90 -6.17
C ASP A 71 -14.18 9.45 -5.58
N CYS A 72 -13.69 10.18 -4.56
CA CYS A 72 -12.37 9.95 -3.99
C CYS A 72 -12.17 8.51 -3.50
N SER A 73 -13.12 7.99 -2.72
CA SER A 73 -13.03 6.65 -2.14
C SER A 73 -13.40 5.56 -3.13
N GLY A 74 -14.25 5.86 -4.12
CA GLY A 74 -14.57 4.97 -5.23
C GLY A 74 -13.39 4.74 -6.17
N LEU A 75 -12.58 5.76 -6.46
CA LEU A 75 -11.33 5.61 -7.21
C LEU A 75 -10.34 4.69 -6.48
N ILE A 76 -10.13 4.93 -5.18
CA ILE A 76 -9.25 4.13 -4.33
C ILE A 76 -9.72 2.67 -4.29
N GLN A 77 -11.02 2.46 -4.07
CA GLN A 77 -11.61 1.13 -4.04
C GLN A 77 -11.44 0.40 -5.38
N TYR A 78 -11.69 1.08 -6.51
CA TYR A 78 -11.50 0.51 -7.84
C TYR A 78 -10.05 0.10 -8.07
N ALA A 79 -9.09 0.99 -7.77
CA ALA A 79 -7.67 0.73 -7.96
C ALA A 79 -7.20 -0.49 -7.16
N TYR A 80 -7.54 -0.51 -5.86
CA TYR A 80 -7.14 -1.60 -4.98
C TYR A 80 -7.86 -2.92 -5.27
N LYS A 81 -9.13 -2.88 -5.69
CA LYS A 81 -9.85 -4.08 -6.12
C LYS A 81 -9.16 -4.76 -7.31
N ASN A 82 -8.71 -3.98 -8.30
CA ASN A 82 -7.95 -4.51 -9.44
C ASN A 82 -6.53 -4.98 -9.04
N ALA A 83 -6.00 -4.45 -7.93
CA ALA A 83 -4.78 -4.94 -7.30
C ALA A 83 -4.98 -6.13 -6.33
N GLY A 84 -6.20 -6.69 -6.25
CA GLY A 84 -6.50 -7.86 -5.42
C GLY A 84 -6.84 -7.55 -3.95
N ILE A 85 -6.94 -6.28 -3.54
CA ILE A 85 -7.28 -5.87 -2.17
C ILE A 85 -8.68 -5.24 -2.15
N SER A 86 -9.57 -5.81 -1.34
CA SER A 86 -10.94 -5.28 -1.18
C SER A 86 -11.00 -4.23 -0.09
N LEU A 87 -11.20 -2.97 -0.48
CA LEU A 87 -11.37 -1.86 0.46
C LEU A 87 -12.85 -1.51 0.70
N PRO A 88 -13.20 -1.04 1.91
CA PRO A 88 -14.52 -0.46 2.18
C PRO A 88 -14.85 0.70 1.23
N ARG A 89 -16.14 0.95 1.02
CA ARG A 89 -16.61 1.97 0.06
C ARG A 89 -16.29 3.41 0.49
N ASP A 90 -16.42 3.72 1.77
CA ASP A 90 -16.37 5.11 2.26
C ASP A 90 -14.99 5.48 2.80
N THR A 91 -14.59 6.75 2.60
CA THR A 91 -13.31 7.31 3.05
C THR A 91 -13.01 7.05 4.53
N ARG A 92 -13.99 7.22 5.42
CA ARG A 92 -13.83 6.98 6.86
C ARG A 92 -13.59 5.50 7.18
N SER A 93 -14.23 4.61 6.42
CA SER A 93 -14.09 3.16 6.58
C SER A 93 -12.73 2.71 6.03
N GLN A 94 -12.27 3.28 4.91
CA GLN A 94 -10.91 3.07 4.39
C GLN A 94 -9.84 3.54 5.39
N TYR A 95 -10.05 4.70 6.05
CA TYR A 95 -9.15 5.16 7.10
C TYR A 95 -9.08 4.20 8.30
N ARG A 96 -10.23 3.64 8.74
CA ARG A 96 -10.26 2.64 9.82
C ARG A 96 -9.64 1.29 9.41
N TYR A 97 -9.74 0.95 8.13
CA TYR A 97 -9.13 -0.26 7.57
C TYR A 97 -7.60 -0.15 7.53
N ALA A 98 -7.08 1.01 7.14
CA ALA A 98 -5.65 1.22 7.02
C ALA A 98 -4.94 1.34 8.39
N LYS A 99 -3.68 0.91 8.45
CA LYS A 99 -2.82 1.10 9.63
C LYS A 99 -2.25 2.51 9.61
N ARG A 100 -2.42 3.28 10.69
CA ARG A 100 -1.84 4.63 10.81
C ARG A 100 -0.32 4.60 10.63
N THR A 101 0.22 5.56 9.89
CA THR A 101 1.67 5.73 9.67
C THR A 101 2.04 7.21 9.59
N ASP A 102 3.27 7.55 9.97
CA ASP A 102 3.94 8.83 9.78
C ASP A 102 4.93 8.80 8.60
N LYS A 103 5.29 7.59 8.14
CA LYS A 103 6.20 7.31 7.03
C LYS A 103 5.43 6.62 5.91
N PRO A 104 4.69 7.37 5.07
CA PRO A 104 3.95 6.78 3.97
C PRO A 104 4.89 6.31 2.86
N GLU A 105 4.54 5.20 2.23
CA GLU A 105 5.17 4.69 1.02
C GLU A 105 4.22 4.85 -0.17
N PRO A 106 4.71 4.97 -1.42
CA PRO A 106 3.84 4.95 -2.60
C PRO A 106 2.85 3.77 -2.55
N GLY A 107 1.58 4.10 -2.71
CA GLY A 107 0.44 3.19 -2.57
C GLY A 107 -0.36 3.47 -1.30
N ASP A 108 0.28 3.90 -0.22
CA ASP A 108 -0.44 4.26 1.01
C ASP A 108 -1.47 5.36 0.76
N LEU A 109 -2.46 5.45 1.64
CA LEU A 109 -3.53 6.43 1.52
C LEU A 109 -3.19 7.70 2.28
N VAL A 110 -3.55 8.84 1.71
CA VAL A 110 -3.51 10.15 2.38
C VAL A 110 -4.93 10.65 2.58
N PHE A 111 -5.24 11.15 3.79
CA PHE A 111 -6.59 11.52 4.21
C PHE A 111 -6.70 12.99 4.59
N PHE A 112 -7.87 13.59 4.32
CA PHE A 112 -8.13 15.00 4.58
C PHE A 112 -9.54 15.27 5.14
N ILE A 113 -9.68 16.39 5.86
CA ILE A 113 -10.94 16.99 6.31
C ILE A 113 -11.24 18.20 5.41
N THR A 114 -11.88 17.96 4.27
CA THR A 114 -12.24 19.03 3.31
C THR A 114 -13.61 19.65 3.59
N ASN A 115 -14.48 18.97 4.35
CA ASN A 115 -15.80 19.46 4.74
C ASN A 115 -15.83 20.19 6.11
N GLY A 116 -14.68 20.32 6.77
CA GLY A 116 -14.53 21.00 8.07
C GLY A 116 -15.02 20.23 9.30
N LYS A 117 -15.51 18.98 9.17
CA LYS A 117 -16.11 18.23 10.28
C LYS A 117 -15.50 16.84 10.50
N SER A 118 -15.21 16.12 9.42
CA SER A 118 -14.76 14.74 9.50
C SER A 118 -13.88 14.39 8.30
N ILE A 119 -13.15 13.27 8.38
CA ILE A 119 -12.42 12.73 7.22
C ILE A 119 -13.40 12.58 6.05
N SER A 120 -13.17 13.36 4.99
CA SER A 120 -14.12 13.53 3.89
C SER A 120 -13.47 13.36 2.52
N HIS A 121 -12.14 13.30 2.45
CA HIS A 121 -11.39 13.11 1.22
C HIS A 121 -10.19 12.19 1.42
N ALA A 122 -9.80 11.48 0.37
CA ALA A 122 -8.58 10.72 0.33
C ALA A 122 -7.99 10.65 -1.08
N GLY A 123 -6.73 10.25 -1.16
CA GLY A 123 -6.02 9.92 -2.39
C GLY A 123 -5.00 8.80 -2.16
N ILE A 124 -4.48 8.24 -3.25
CA ILE A 124 -3.37 7.29 -3.23
C ILE A 124 -2.08 8.10 -3.27
N TYR A 125 -1.25 8.01 -2.22
CA TYR A 125 0.06 8.63 -2.16
C TYR A 125 1.00 8.00 -3.19
N ILE A 126 1.78 8.82 -3.90
CA ILE A 126 2.71 8.34 -4.95
C ILE A 126 4.15 8.81 -4.74
N GLY A 127 4.49 9.30 -3.54
CA GLY A 127 5.79 9.93 -3.26
C GLY A 127 5.72 11.46 -3.39
N ASP A 128 6.78 12.15 -2.96
CA ASP A 128 7.05 13.58 -3.23
C ASP A 128 5.88 14.55 -2.95
N ASN A 129 5.13 14.27 -1.88
CA ASN A 129 3.91 15.00 -1.49
C ASN A 129 2.84 15.07 -2.60
N GLN A 130 2.77 14.01 -3.42
CA GLN A 130 1.80 13.87 -4.49
C GLN A 130 0.81 12.74 -4.22
N MET A 131 -0.42 12.92 -4.72
CA MET A 131 -1.46 11.90 -4.69
C MET A 131 -2.20 11.82 -6.02
N ILE A 132 -2.76 10.64 -6.29
CA ILE A 132 -3.82 10.45 -7.31
C ILE A 132 -5.17 10.49 -6.59
N HIS A 133 -6.09 11.32 -7.05
CA HIS A 133 -7.41 11.41 -6.44
C HIS A 133 -8.50 11.83 -7.43
N ALA A 134 -9.77 11.61 -7.08
CA ALA A 134 -10.93 12.23 -7.71
C ALA A 134 -11.39 13.41 -6.84
N PRO A 135 -11.12 14.68 -7.21
CA PRO A 135 -11.18 15.84 -6.30
C PRO A 135 -12.59 16.27 -5.86
N SER A 136 -13.45 16.67 -6.80
CA SER A 136 -14.79 17.21 -6.51
C SER A 136 -15.60 17.39 -7.79
N SER A 137 -16.90 17.67 -7.65
CA SER A 137 -17.80 17.99 -8.78
C SER A 137 -17.20 19.03 -9.72
N GLY A 138 -17.35 18.80 -11.04
CA GLY A 138 -16.81 19.66 -12.10
C GLY A 138 -15.33 19.45 -12.42
N LYS A 139 -14.63 18.60 -11.66
CA LYS A 139 -13.22 18.26 -11.89
C LYS A 139 -13.06 16.81 -12.35
N ARG A 140 -11.81 16.42 -12.63
CA ARG A 140 -11.43 15.11 -13.15
C ARG A 140 -10.38 14.47 -12.24
N VAL A 141 -10.26 13.15 -12.33
CA VAL A 141 -9.17 12.42 -11.68
C VAL A 141 -7.84 13.02 -12.13
N GLU A 142 -6.99 13.36 -11.17
CA GLU A 142 -5.74 14.06 -11.41
C GLU A 142 -4.64 13.60 -10.43
N ILE A 143 -3.40 13.90 -10.80
CA ILE A 143 -2.28 13.92 -9.86
C ILE A 143 -2.16 15.34 -9.34
N THR A 144 -2.10 15.50 -8.02
CA THR A 144 -1.90 16.81 -7.41
C THR A 144 -0.87 16.75 -6.30
N ARG A 145 -0.23 17.88 -6.04
CA ARG A 145 0.58 18.07 -4.85
C ARG A 145 -0.29 18.48 -3.68
N PHE A 146 -0.04 17.92 -2.52
CA PHE A 146 -0.78 18.23 -1.29
C PHE A 146 0.05 18.98 -0.25
N ASP A 147 1.26 19.41 -0.58
CA ASP A 147 2.08 20.35 0.21
C ASP A 147 1.69 21.83 -0.01
N THR A 148 0.59 22.09 -0.70
CA THR A 148 0.00 23.43 -0.83
C THR A 148 -0.75 23.85 0.44
N PRO A 149 -0.90 25.16 0.72
CA PRO A 149 -1.63 25.64 1.89
C PRO A 149 -3.06 25.07 2.03
N TYR A 150 -3.78 24.93 0.91
CA TYR A 150 -5.14 24.38 0.92
C TYR A 150 -5.19 22.97 1.49
N TRP A 151 -4.30 22.10 1.03
CA TRP A 151 -4.26 20.70 1.45
C TRP A 151 -3.65 20.53 2.83
N GLN A 152 -2.59 21.28 3.15
CA GLN A 152 -1.94 21.22 4.46
C GLN A 152 -2.87 21.61 5.60
N GLN A 153 -3.71 22.64 5.42
CA GLN A 153 -4.74 23.01 6.41
C GLN A 153 -5.80 21.92 6.64
N ARG A 154 -5.95 20.99 5.69
CA ARG A 154 -6.98 19.94 5.70
C ARG A 154 -6.38 18.55 5.94
N PHE A 155 -5.06 18.44 6.02
CA PHE A 155 -4.36 17.18 6.19
C PHE A 155 -4.79 16.53 7.50
N TYR A 156 -5.11 15.24 7.44
CA TYR A 156 -5.51 14.47 8.61
C TYR A 156 -4.48 13.41 8.99
N GLY A 157 -3.92 12.70 8.01
CA GLY A 157 -2.93 11.67 8.25
C GLY A 157 -2.78 10.69 7.10
N TYR A 158 -1.86 9.75 7.25
CA TYR A 158 -1.65 8.66 6.32
C TYR A 158 -2.19 7.33 6.87
N GLY A 159 -2.51 6.42 5.95
CA GLY A 159 -2.85 5.03 6.25
C GLY A 159 -2.06 4.09 5.37
N LYS A 160 -1.22 3.26 5.99
CA LYS A 160 -0.52 2.15 5.38
C LYS A 160 -1.51 1.01 5.11
N LEU A 161 -1.58 0.61 3.86
CA LEU A 161 -2.29 -0.58 3.40
C LEU A 161 -1.37 -1.78 3.42
#